data_AF-A0A423THW9-F1
#
_entry.id   AF-A0A423THW9-F1
#
_cell.length_a   1.000
_cell.length_b   1.000
_cell.length_c   1.000
_cell.angle_alpha   90.00
_cell.angle_beta   90.00
_cell.angle_gamma   90.00
#
_symmetry.space_group_name_H-M   'P 1'
#
loop_
_entity.id
_entity.type
_entity.pdbx_description
1 polymer ?
#
loop_
_entity_poly.entity_id
_entity_poly.type
_entity_poly.pdbx_seq_one_letter_code
_entity_poly.pdbx_strand_id
1 'polypeptide(L)'
;MRSLADELSERLMMDQTANKRRAKTITVSVRLDGDERWTSLSRSCSLPSYSAERITQVAISLIQHTNEAPPKDSVWSPAIKNISLSAGKFEDWAGASSGSIQEMFKKVAKANITSTVPSSLVTDWHWLFNLGKGVDTEQVTSRQLPKSIGCGKNFHGKEALNTQEKVQKWMRSLADELSERLMMDQTANKRRAKTITVSVRLDGDERWTSLSRSCSLPSYSAERITQVAISLIQHTNEAPPKDSVWLVT
;
A
#
# COMPACT_ATOMS: atom_id res chain seq x y z
N MET A 1 -5.54 4.42 -31.64
CA MET A 1 -4.23 4.50 -32.32
C MET A 1 -3.87 3.21 -33.06
N ARG A 2 -4.04 2.02 -32.45
CA ARG A 2 -3.68 0.76 -33.12
C ARG A 2 -4.43 0.51 -34.45
N SER A 3 -5.74 0.71 -34.47
CA SER A 3 -6.55 0.58 -35.68
C SER A 3 -6.09 1.47 -36.84
N LEU A 4 -5.69 2.72 -36.55
CA LEU A 4 -5.13 3.65 -37.55
C LEU A 4 -3.80 3.15 -38.09
N ALA A 5 -2.98 2.52 -37.25
CA ALA A 5 -1.71 1.94 -37.66
C ALA A 5 -1.91 0.69 -38.54
N ASP A 6 -2.93 -0.13 -38.27
CA ASP A 6 -3.30 -1.27 -39.10
C ASP A 6 -3.79 -0.80 -40.49
N GLU A 7 -4.69 0.20 -40.55
CA GLU A 7 -5.15 0.78 -41.82
C GLU A 7 -4.00 1.43 -42.63
N LEU A 8 -3.11 2.18 -41.95
CA LEU A 8 -1.96 2.80 -42.60
C LEU A 8 -0.97 1.74 -43.11
N SER A 9 -0.74 0.67 -42.35
CA SER A 9 0.10 -0.47 -42.74
C SER A 9 -0.40 -1.08 -44.04
N GLU A 10 -1.70 -1.40 -44.12
CA GLU A 10 -2.32 -1.99 -45.32
C GLU A 10 -2.14 -1.08 -46.54
N ARG A 11 -2.44 0.22 -46.40
CA ARG A 11 -2.29 1.18 -47.51
C ARG A 11 -0.85 1.31 -47.98
N LEU A 12 0.11 1.34 -47.07
CA LEU A 12 1.53 1.43 -47.43
C LEU A 12 2.04 0.17 -48.14
N MET A 13 1.55 -1.01 -47.73
CA MET A 13 1.88 -2.27 -48.39
C MET A 13 1.28 -2.35 -49.80
N MET A 14 0.02 -1.94 -49.97
CA MET A 14 -0.62 -1.85 -51.30
C MET A 14 0.09 -0.86 -52.23
N ASP A 15 0.47 0.30 -51.69
CA ASP A 15 1.15 1.32 -52.46
C ASP A 15 2.57 0.90 -52.88
N GLN A 16 3.25 0.12 -52.05
CA GLN A 16 4.56 -0.44 -52.38
C GLN A 16 4.48 -1.41 -53.57
N THR A 17 3.45 -2.24 -53.65
CA THR A 17 3.28 -3.22 -54.75
C THR A 17 2.77 -2.54 -56.03
N ALA A 18 1.78 -1.64 -55.91
CA ALA A 18 1.17 -0.97 -57.06
C ALA A 18 2.08 0.08 -57.69
N ASN A 19 2.71 0.93 -56.86
CA ASN A 19 3.41 2.14 -57.31
C ASN A 19 4.93 2.05 -57.18
N LYS A 20 5.46 0.89 -56.72
CA LYS A 20 6.91 0.65 -56.55
C LYS A 20 7.63 1.73 -55.75
N ARG A 21 6.92 2.41 -54.85
CA ARG A 21 7.45 3.48 -53.99
C ARG A 21 7.39 3.08 -52.53
N ARG A 22 8.29 3.64 -51.71
CA ARG A 22 8.39 3.34 -50.27
C ARG A 22 8.43 4.64 -49.47
N ALA A 23 7.42 4.88 -48.65
CA ALA A 23 7.46 5.89 -47.59
C ALA A 23 8.61 5.59 -46.61
N LYS A 24 9.45 6.60 -46.35
CA LYS A 24 10.61 6.52 -45.45
C LYS A 24 10.41 7.29 -44.14
N THR A 25 9.38 8.13 -44.07
CA THR A 25 9.10 9.03 -42.96
C THR A 25 7.62 8.94 -42.63
N ILE A 26 7.30 8.97 -41.35
CA ILE A 26 5.94 9.09 -40.84
C ILE A 26 5.81 10.46 -40.14
N THR A 27 4.67 11.11 -40.33
CA THR A 27 4.30 12.33 -39.61
C THR A 27 3.08 12.03 -38.78
N VAL A 28 3.18 12.26 -37.47
CA VAL A 28 2.08 12.12 -36.53
C VAL A 28 1.65 13.50 -36.09
N SER A 29 0.37 13.78 -36.28
CA SER A 29 -0.24 15.03 -35.88
C SER A 29 -1.39 14.75 -34.90
N VAL A 30 -1.47 15.56 -33.87
CA VAL A 30 -2.54 15.50 -32.86
C VAL A 30 -3.15 16.88 -32.68
N ARG A 31 -4.44 16.89 -32.37
CA ARG A 31 -5.17 18.07 -31.91
C ARG A 31 -5.54 17.83 -30.45
N LEU A 32 -5.12 18.75 -29.59
CA LEU A 32 -5.42 18.71 -28.17
C LEU A 32 -6.79 19.34 -27.93
N ASP A 33 -7.45 18.91 -26.86
CA ASP A 33 -8.74 19.50 -26.49
C ASP A 33 -8.55 20.97 -26.10
N GLY A 34 -9.52 21.83 -26.44
CA GLY A 34 -9.43 23.27 -26.23
C GLY A 34 -8.54 24.06 -27.21
N ASP A 35 -7.82 23.41 -28.12
CA ASP A 35 -7.08 24.11 -29.19
C ASP A 35 -7.97 24.36 -30.42
N GLU A 36 -8.08 25.63 -30.82
CA GLU A 36 -8.84 26.06 -32.01
C GLU A 36 -8.13 25.69 -33.32
N ARG A 37 -6.83 25.38 -33.29
CA ARG A 37 -6.07 24.97 -34.49
C ARG A 37 -6.45 23.57 -34.94
N TRP A 38 -6.37 23.32 -36.25
CA TRP A 38 -6.59 21.99 -36.84
C TRP A 38 -5.56 20.96 -36.38
N THR A 39 -4.34 21.40 -36.07
CA THR A 39 -3.27 20.56 -35.54
C THR A 39 -2.54 21.33 -34.44
N SER A 40 -2.56 20.78 -33.24
CA SER A 40 -1.85 21.34 -32.08
C SER A 40 -0.37 20.99 -32.12
N LEU A 41 -0.07 19.75 -32.54
CA LEU A 41 1.30 19.24 -32.55
C LEU A 41 1.51 18.32 -33.74
N SER A 42 2.64 18.48 -34.42
CA SER A 42 3.04 17.67 -35.55
C SER A 42 4.52 17.32 -35.42
N ARG A 43 4.84 16.04 -35.47
CA ARG A 43 6.21 15.54 -35.44
C ARG A 43 6.40 14.47 -36.50
N SER A 44 7.60 14.41 -37.06
CA SER A 44 7.96 13.42 -38.07
C SER A 44 9.24 12.69 -37.68
N CYS A 45 9.33 11.41 -38.03
CA CYS A 45 10.56 10.63 -37.93
C CYS A 45 10.63 9.55 -39.02
N SER A 46 11.75 8.83 -39.07
CA SER A 46 11.89 7.72 -40.00
C SER A 46 10.87 6.62 -39.71
N LEU A 47 10.39 5.97 -40.78
CA LEU A 47 9.46 4.85 -40.73
C LEU A 47 10.22 3.55 -41.01
N PRO A 48 10.66 2.81 -39.96
CA PRO A 48 11.56 1.68 -40.13
C PRO A 48 10.87 0.46 -40.75
N SER A 49 9.57 0.27 -40.49
CA SER A 49 8.79 -0.88 -40.91
C SER A 49 7.33 -0.46 -41.15
N TYR A 50 6.64 -1.20 -42.02
CA TYR A 50 5.20 -1.07 -42.20
C TYR A 50 4.39 -1.94 -41.26
N SER A 51 5.01 -2.65 -40.30
CA SER A 51 4.22 -3.36 -39.29
C SER A 51 3.47 -2.36 -38.40
N ALA A 52 2.16 -2.57 -38.25
CA ALA A 52 1.30 -1.69 -37.48
C ALA A 52 1.74 -1.56 -36.01
N GLU A 53 2.40 -2.59 -35.45
CA GLU A 53 3.01 -2.51 -34.13
C GLU A 53 4.15 -1.49 -34.07
N ARG A 54 5.06 -1.51 -35.05
CA ARG A 54 6.17 -0.55 -35.11
C ARG A 54 5.67 0.85 -35.42
N ILE A 55 4.69 0.98 -36.31
CA ILE A 55 4.01 2.26 -36.58
C ILE A 55 3.42 2.81 -35.29
N THR A 56 2.72 1.98 -34.49
CA THR A 56 2.13 2.40 -33.22
C THR A 56 3.21 2.83 -32.22
N GLN A 57 4.26 2.03 -32.04
CA GLN A 57 5.36 2.36 -31.11
C GLN A 57 6.03 3.69 -31.46
N VAL A 58 6.32 3.91 -32.75
CA VAL A 58 6.92 5.15 -33.25
C VAL A 58 5.94 6.32 -33.11
N ALA A 59 4.65 6.10 -33.38
CA ALA A 59 3.66 7.16 -33.23
C ALA A 59 3.50 7.60 -31.77
N ILE A 60 3.44 6.65 -30.84
CA ILE A 60 3.37 6.91 -29.40
C ILE A 60 4.62 7.68 -28.95
N SER A 61 5.82 7.25 -29.34
CA SER A 61 7.06 7.92 -28.93
C SER A 61 7.12 9.37 -29.43
N LEU A 62 6.60 9.65 -30.62
CA LEU A 62 6.52 11.00 -31.20
C LEU A 62 5.56 11.94 -30.47
N ILE A 63 4.58 11.41 -29.72
CA ILE A 63 3.62 12.24 -29.00
C ILE A 63 3.77 12.10 -27.48
N GLN A 64 4.62 11.20 -26.98
CA GLN A 64 4.77 10.90 -25.55
C GLN A 64 5.04 12.13 -24.68
N HIS A 65 5.77 13.11 -25.20
CA HIS A 65 6.06 14.37 -24.50
C HIS A 65 4.83 15.28 -24.30
N THR A 66 3.70 14.98 -24.93
CA THR A 66 2.42 15.65 -24.66
C THR A 66 1.62 14.94 -23.57
N ASN A 67 2.09 13.79 -23.06
CA ASN A 67 1.41 13.08 -21.98
C ASN A 67 1.80 13.70 -20.64
N GLU A 68 0.85 14.40 -20.04
CA GLU A 68 0.95 15.02 -18.72
C GLU A 68 0.45 14.10 -17.60
N ALA A 69 0.11 12.84 -17.91
CA ALA A 69 -0.29 11.88 -16.90
C ALA A 69 0.82 11.75 -15.83
N PRO A 70 0.46 11.82 -14.54
CA PRO A 70 1.43 11.66 -13.48
C PRO A 70 2.15 10.31 -13.62
N PRO A 71 3.45 10.20 -13.28
CA PRO A 71 4.11 8.90 -13.17
C PRO A 71 3.29 7.93 -12.30
N LYS A 72 3.28 6.63 -12.62
CA LYS A 72 2.58 5.62 -11.81
C LYS A 72 2.94 5.74 -10.33
N ASP A 73 4.21 6.00 -10.06
CA ASP A 73 4.77 6.16 -8.72
C ASP A 73 4.34 7.45 -8.01
N SER A 74 3.55 8.32 -8.63
CA SER A 74 3.08 9.58 -8.05
C SER A 74 1.60 9.58 -7.65
N VAL A 75 0.84 8.53 -8.00
CA VAL A 75 -0.60 8.44 -7.68
C VAL A 75 -0.84 7.24 -6.78
N TRP A 76 -1.71 7.42 -5.79
CA TRP A 76 -2.26 6.34 -4.98
C TRP A 76 -3.77 6.30 -5.16
N SER A 77 -4.28 5.22 -5.75
CA SER A 77 -5.72 5.03 -5.99
C SER A 77 -6.14 3.62 -5.59
N PRO A 78 -7.25 3.42 -4.87
CA PRO A 78 -8.09 4.45 -4.23
C PRO A 78 -7.34 5.20 -3.11
N ALA A 79 -7.72 6.45 -2.84
CA ALA A 79 -7.04 7.29 -1.85
C ALA A 79 -7.12 6.69 -0.43
N ILE A 80 -6.09 6.85 0.38
CA ILE A 80 -6.07 6.33 1.76
C ILE A 80 -6.69 7.35 2.72
N LYS A 81 -7.71 6.92 3.46
CA LYS A 81 -8.42 7.70 4.51
C LYS A 81 -7.94 7.40 5.92
N ASN A 82 -7.25 6.29 6.16
CA ASN A 82 -6.59 6.01 7.43
C ASN A 82 -5.31 5.20 7.22
N ILE A 83 -4.28 5.50 8.00
CA ILE A 83 -3.12 4.61 8.19
C ILE A 83 -2.88 4.44 9.69
N SER A 84 -2.62 3.21 10.12
CA SER A 84 -2.19 2.89 11.48
C SER A 84 -1.09 1.84 11.51
N LEU A 85 -0.16 2.02 12.45
CA LEU A 85 0.89 1.07 12.80
C LEU A 85 0.65 0.59 14.23
N SER A 86 0.81 -0.71 14.46
CA SER A 86 0.73 -1.30 15.80
C SER A 86 1.79 -2.39 15.96
N ALA A 87 2.73 -2.15 16.86
CA ALA A 87 3.74 -3.12 17.25
C ALA A 87 3.27 -3.93 18.47
N GLY A 88 3.58 -5.23 18.49
CA GLY A 88 3.16 -6.13 19.56
C GLY A 88 3.98 -7.41 19.60
N LYS A 89 3.42 -8.44 20.27
CA LYS A 89 4.12 -9.71 20.59
C LYS A 89 5.46 -9.43 21.26
N PHE A 90 5.39 -8.78 22.42
CA PHE A 90 6.57 -8.44 23.20
C PHE A 90 7.23 -9.68 23.78
N GLU A 91 8.56 -9.73 23.72
CA GLU A 91 9.39 -10.68 24.46
C GLU A 91 10.32 -9.95 25.43
N ASP A 92 10.91 -10.67 26.37
CA ASP A 92 11.95 -10.14 27.24
C ASP A 92 13.16 -9.74 26.40
N TRP A 93 13.63 -8.50 26.53
CA TRP A 93 14.78 -8.01 25.79
C TRP A 93 16.05 -8.58 26.43
N ALA A 94 16.89 -9.28 25.65
CA ALA A 94 18.08 -10.02 26.10
C ALA A 94 19.18 -9.20 26.85
N GLY A 95 18.98 -7.89 27.03
CA GLY A 95 19.74 -7.07 27.99
C GLY A 95 19.19 -7.14 29.44
N ALA A 96 18.07 -7.80 29.66
CA ALA A 96 17.59 -8.22 30.98
C ALA A 96 18.07 -9.64 31.22
N SER A 97 18.74 -9.87 32.34
CA SER A 97 19.15 -11.21 32.79
C SER A 97 17.99 -12.18 32.61
N SER A 98 18.15 -13.18 31.74
CA SER A 98 17.17 -14.26 31.62
C SER A 98 17.00 -14.84 33.02
N GLY A 99 15.82 -14.65 33.61
CA GLY A 99 15.47 -15.26 34.89
C GLY A 99 15.79 -16.75 34.85
N SER A 100 16.21 -17.30 35.98
CA SER A 100 16.63 -18.70 36.06
C SER A 100 15.51 -19.61 35.56
N ILE A 101 15.85 -20.79 35.02
CA ILE A 101 14.87 -21.82 34.63
C ILE A 101 13.86 -22.10 35.76
N GLN A 102 14.27 -21.96 37.03
CA GLN A 102 13.38 -22.10 38.20
C GLN A 102 12.27 -21.05 38.25
N GLU A 103 12.51 -19.85 37.72
CA GLU A 103 11.56 -18.75 37.62
C GLU A 103 10.51 -19.00 36.53
N MET A 104 10.90 -19.67 35.44
CA MET A 104 9.95 -20.15 34.42
C MET A 104 9.00 -21.21 35.00
N PHE A 105 9.52 -22.17 35.78
CA PHE A 105 8.68 -23.19 36.43
C PHE A 105 7.77 -22.61 37.52
N LYS A 106 8.18 -21.54 38.23
CA LYS A 106 7.27 -20.81 39.14
C LYS A 106 6.12 -20.12 38.40
N LYS A 107 6.35 -19.58 37.20
CA LYS A 107 5.31 -18.98 36.35
C LYS A 107 4.28 -20.03 35.90
N VAL A 108 4.73 -21.23 35.55
CA VAL A 108 3.88 -22.37 35.18
C VAL A 108 3.12 -22.93 36.40
N ALA A 109 3.76 -23.02 37.57
CA ALA A 109 3.12 -23.47 38.80
C ALA A 109 1.99 -22.52 39.27
N LYS A 110 2.12 -21.20 39.06
CA LYS A 110 1.02 -20.24 39.29
C LYS A 110 -0.11 -20.36 38.26
N ALA A 111 0.20 -20.73 37.02
CA ALA A 111 -0.82 -20.93 35.98
C ALA A 111 -1.64 -22.22 36.19
N ASN A 112 -1.05 -23.26 36.79
CA ASN A 112 -1.72 -24.56 36.99
C ASN A 112 -2.65 -24.65 38.23
N ILE A 113 -2.73 -23.63 39.10
CA ILE A 113 -3.67 -23.61 40.23
C ILE A 113 -5.02 -22.97 39.84
N THR A 114 -5.14 -22.43 38.63
CA THR A 114 -6.43 -21.99 38.09
C THR A 114 -6.73 -22.83 36.87
N SER A 115 -7.56 -23.87 37.04
CA SER A 115 -8.14 -24.64 35.94
C SER A 115 -9.00 -23.74 35.07
N THR A 116 -8.39 -22.99 34.16
CA THR A 116 -9.09 -22.26 33.10
C THR A 116 -9.44 -23.24 32.00
N VAL A 117 -10.69 -23.68 32.02
CA VAL A 117 -11.34 -24.25 30.84
C VAL A 117 -11.22 -23.21 29.71
N PRO A 118 -10.79 -23.59 28.49
CA PRO A 118 -10.63 -22.64 27.40
C PRO A 118 -11.97 -21.95 27.12
N SER A 119 -11.98 -20.62 27.18
CA SER A 119 -13.16 -19.76 26.97
C SER A 119 -13.80 -19.90 25.57
N SER A 120 -13.21 -20.67 24.67
CA SER A 120 -13.70 -20.93 23.32
C SER A 120 -14.82 -21.98 23.23
N LEU A 121 -15.31 -22.51 24.36
CA LEU A 121 -16.44 -23.47 24.40
C LEU A 121 -17.60 -23.04 25.30
N VAL A 122 -17.56 -21.83 25.87
CA VAL A 122 -18.76 -21.26 26.52
C VAL A 122 -19.64 -20.75 25.39
N THR A 123 -20.69 -21.50 25.08
CA THR A 123 -21.74 -21.07 24.14
C THR A 123 -22.22 -19.67 24.54
N ASP A 124 -22.20 -18.72 23.61
CA ASP A 124 -22.50 -17.29 23.84
C ASP A 124 -23.78 -17.06 24.67
N TRP A 125 -24.75 -17.97 24.56
CA TRP A 125 -25.98 -17.96 25.36
C TRP A 125 -25.76 -18.15 26.87
N HIS A 126 -24.83 -18.99 27.34
CA HIS A 126 -24.57 -19.16 28.78
C HIS A 126 -23.98 -17.89 29.40
N TRP A 127 -23.08 -17.20 28.68
CA TRP A 127 -22.57 -15.90 29.11
C TRP A 127 -23.67 -14.85 29.15
N LEU A 128 -24.49 -14.75 28.08
CA LEU A 128 -25.64 -13.84 28.04
C LEU A 128 -26.68 -14.13 29.13
N PHE A 129 -26.95 -15.40 29.41
CA PHE A 129 -27.89 -15.84 30.43
C PHE A 129 -27.41 -15.44 31.83
N ASN A 130 -26.14 -15.69 32.15
CA ASN A 130 -25.53 -15.27 33.42
C ASN A 130 -25.48 -13.75 33.55
N LEU A 131 -25.16 -13.03 32.47
CA LEU A 131 -25.19 -11.57 32.43
C LEU A 131 -26.59 -11.01 32.71
N GLY A 132 -27.64 -11.62 32.16
CA GLY A 132 -29.04 -11.29 32.48
C GLY A 132 -29.45 -11.57 33.93
N LYS A 133 -28.66 -12.38 34.65
CA LYS A 133 -28.76 -12.61 36.10
C LYS A 133 -27.79 -11.75 36.91
N GLY A 134 -27.03 -10.85 36.27
CA GLY A 134 -26.02 -10.02 36.93
C GLY A 134 -24.76 -10.80 37.34
N VAL A 135 -24.53 -11.98 36.77
CA VAL A 135 -23.37 -12.82 37.05
C VAL A 135 -22.37 -12.67 35.90
N ASP A 136 -21.23 -12.05 36.18
CA ASP A 136 -20.08 -11.99 35.28
C ASP A 136 -18.91 -12.75 35.92
N THR A 137 -18.51 -13.85 35.29
CA THR A 137 -17.42 -14.71 35.77
C THR A 137 -16.11 -14.46 35.01
N GLU A 138 -16.02 -13.40 34.19
CA GLU A 138 -14.77 -13.06 33.52
C GLU A 138 -13.68 -12.74 34.54
N GLN A 139 -12.54 -13.43 34.44
CA GLN A 139 -11.47 -13.28 35.41
C GLN A 139 -10.79 -11.92 35.25
N VAL A 140 -10.62 -11.23 36.37
CA VAL A 140 -9.79 -10.02 36.42
C VAL A 140 -8.33 -10.41 36.21
N THR A 141 -7.78 -10.05 35.06
CA THR A 141 -6.35 -10.20 34.80
C THR A 141 -5.59 -8.98 35.32
N SER A 142 -4.49 -9.20 36.05
CA SER A 142 -3.62 -8.11 36.53
C SER A 142 -2.82 -7.51 35.37
N ARG A 143 -3.43 -6.58 34.63
CA ARG A 143 -2.78 -5.92 33.50
C ARG A 143 -1.93 -4.73 33.98
N GLN A 144 -0.61 -4.88 33.95
CA GLN A 144 0.33 -3.79 34.25
C GLN A 144 0.79 -3.03 32.99
N LEU A 145 0.86 -3.69 31.83
CA LEU A 145 1.39 -3.11 30.59
C LEU A 145 0.49 -3.36 29.37
N PRO A 146 0.46 -2.45 28.38
CA PRO A 146 -0.30 -2.65 27.15
C PRO A 146 0.29 -3.77 26.30
N LYS A 147 -0.57 -4.54 25.59
CA LYS A 147 -0.17 -5.67 24.73
C LYS A 147 0.38 -5.24 23.37
N SER A 148 0.11 -4.01 22.96
CA SER A 148 0.61 -3.38 21.74
C SER A 148 0.87 -1.89 21.95
N ILE A 149 1.75 -1.32 21.13
CA ILE A 149 2.02 0.11 21.05
C ILE A 149 1.79 0.50 19.59
N GLY A 150 0.94 1.50 19.36
CA GLY A 150 0.58 1.89 18.00
C GLY A 150 0.21 3.36 17.89
N CYS A 151 0.29 3.84 16.66
CA CYS A 151 0.00 5.20 16.24
C CYS A 151 -0.78 5.14 14.92
N GLY A 152 -1.64 6.13 14.66
CA GLY A 152 -2.42 6.14 13.44
C GLY A 152 -3.09 7.48 13.21
N LYS A 153 -3.49 7.74 11.97
CA LYS A 153 -4.07 9.00 11.54
C LYS A 153 -5.20 8.78 10.54
N ASN A 154 -6.28 9.53 10.75
CA ASN A 154 -7.37 9.69 9.79
C ASN A 154 -7.11 10.90 8.87
N PHE A 155 -7.50 10.75 7.61
CA PHE A 155 -7.39 11.72 6.54
C PHE A 155 -8.79 11.96 5.96
N HIS A 156 -9.31 13.16 6.12
CA HIS A 156 -10.68 13.52 5.74
C HIS A 156 -10.68 14.47 4.54
N GLY A 157 -11.68 14.32 3.67
CA GLY A 157 -11.87 15.20 2.51
C GLY A 157 -10.60 15.31 1.65
N LYS A 158 -10.14 16.55 1.43
CA LYS A 158 -8.98 16.86 0.58
C LYS A 158 -7.64 16.35 1.14
N GLU A 159 -7.58 16.00 2.42
CA GLU A 159 -6.37 15.46 3.07
C GLU A 159 -6.15 13.97 2.79
N ALA A 160 -7.11 13.28 2.16
CA ALA A 160 -6.95 11.88 1.77
C ALA A 160 -5.67 11.68 0.95
N LEU A 161 -4.97 10.59 1.23
CA LEU A 161 -3.66 10.33 0.63
C LEU A 161 -3.86 9.72 -0.74
N ASN A 162 -3.73 10.57 -1.76
CA ASN A 162 -3.93 10.23 -3.16
C ASN A 162 -2.64 10.21 -3.98
N THR A 163 -1.48 10.36 -3.32
CA THR A 163 -0.15 10.28 -3.96
C THR A 163 0.79 9.40 -3.15
N GLN A 164 1.76 8.77 -3.82
CA GLN A 164 2.77 7.94 -3.18
C GLN A 164 3.61 8.74 -2.18
N GLU A 165 3.94 10.00 -2.50
CA GLU A 165 4.75 10.87 -1.64
C GLU A 165 4.01 11.22 -0.36
N LYS A 166 2.68 11.48 -0.45
CA LYS A 166 1.84 11.69 0.72
C LYS A 166 1.81 10.45 1.63
N VAL A 167 1.66 9.27 1.04
CA VAL A 167 1.69 7.99 1.78
C VAL A 167 3.06 7.78 2.44
N GLN A 168 4.15 7.95 1.69
CA GLN A 168 5.51 7.83 2.22
C GLN A 168 5.77 8.79 3.38
N LYS A 169 5.41 10.07 3.22
CA LYS A 169 5.60 11.10 4.24
C LYS A 169 4.87 10.76 5.54
N TRP A 170 3.58 10.44 5.46
CA TRP A 170 2.80 10.11 6.65
C TRP A 170 3.22 8.78 7.26
N MET A 171 3.58 7.80 6.45
CA MET A 171 4.11 6.53 6.95
C MET A 171 5.42 6.72 7.71
N ARG A 172 6.32 7.56 7.18
CA ARG A 172 7.59 7.93 7.82
C ARG A 172 7.36 8.63 9.16
N SER A 173 6.43 9.59 9.21
CA SER A 173 6.10 10.33 10.43
C SER A 173 5.50 9.43 11.52
N LEU A 174 4.58 8.52 11.16
CA LEU A 174 4.04 7.53 12.11
C LEU A 174 5.13 6.55 12.56
N ALA A 175 6.04 6.17 11.68
CA ALA A 175 7.16 5.29 12.02
C ALA A 175 8.14 5.94 13.02
N ASP A 176 8.38 7.26 12.93
CA ASP A 176 9.19 8.01 13.90
C ASP A 176 8.54 7.96 15.30
N GLU A 177 7.26 8.33 15.39
CA GLU A 177 6.52 8.29 16.66
C GLU A 177 6.51 6.87 17.26
N LEU A 178 6.24 5.85 16.44
CA LEU A 178 6.24 4.46 16.90
C LEU A 178 7.62 4.02 17.38
N SER A 179 8.68 4.37 16.65
CA SER A 179 10.07 4.07 17.02
C SER A 179 10.41 4.65 18.38
N GLU A 180 10.13 5.93 18.61
CA GLU A 180 10.38 6.60 19.89
C GLU A 180 9.65 5.90 21.04
N ARG A 181 8.35 5.63 20.87
CA ARG A 181 7.53 4.95 21.90
C ARG A 181 8.03 3.54 22.19
N LEU A 182 8.48 2.80 21.18
CA LEU A 182 9.04 1.47 21.33
C LEU A 182 10.40 1.49 22.04
N MET A 183 11.25 2.47 21.75
CA MET A 183 12.54 2.63 22.44
C MET A 183 12.33 2.97 23.92
N MET A 184 11.37 3.86 24.23
CA MET A 184 10.99 4.18 25.62
C MET A 184 10.43 2.95 26.35
N ASP A 185 9.54 2.19 25.71
CA ASP A 185 8.99 0.96 26.30
C ASP A 185 10.07 -0.11 26.52
N GLN A 186 11.03 -0.23 25.60
CA GLN A 186 12.13 -1.18 25.75
C GLN A 186 13.04 -0.86 26.93
N THR A 187 13.33 0.41 27.19
CA THR A 187 14.18 0.81 28.32
C THR A 187 13.45 0.71 29.65
N ALA A 188 12.18 1.13 29.71
CA ALA A 188 11.36 1.13 30.92
C ALA A 188 10.86 -0.27 31.31
N ASN A 189 10.39 -1.05 30.33
CA ASN A 189 9.68 -2.31 30.57
C ASN A 189 10.50 -3.55 30.18
N LYS A 190 11.77 -3.37 29.76
CA LYS A 190 12.71 -4.44 29.42
C LYS A 190 12.17 -5.48 28.44
N ARG A 191 11.34 -5.03 27.50
CA ARG A 191 10.67 -5.88 26.52
C ARG A 191 10.85 -5.34 25.10
N ARG A 192 10.75 -6.22 24.10
CA ARG A 192 10.87 -5.85 22.68
C ARG A 192 9.73 -6.43 21.85
N ALA A 193 9.06 -5.58 21.08
CA ALA A 193 8.06 -5.99 20.10
C ALA A 193 8.70 -6.76 18.94
N LYS A 194 8.05 -7.85 18.52
CA LYS A 194 8.49 -8.71 17.42
C LYS A 194 7.65 -8.63 16.17
N THR A 195 6.47 -8.06 16.27
CA THR A 195 5.55 -7.97 15.13
C THR A 195 5.09 -6.55 14.98
N ILE A 196 5.04 -6.09 13.74
CA ILE A 196 4.36 -4.86 13.35
C ILE A 196 3.13 -5.22 12.52
N THR A 197 2.04 -4.51 12.77
CA THR A 197 0.80 -4.60 12.00
C THR A 197 0.52 -3.24 11.39
N VAL A 198 0.28 -3.23 10.09
CA VAL A 198 -0.13 -2.05 9.33
C VAL A 198 -1.58 -2.23 8.95
N SER A 199 -2.40 -1.24 9.26
CA SER A 199 -3.79 -1.23 8.82
C SER A 199 -4.09 0.06 8.08
N VAL A 200 -4.84 -0.04 6.99
CA VAL A 200 -5.25 1.09 6.18
C VAL A 200 -6.75 1.05 5.89
N ARG A 201 -7.34 2.22 5.72
CA ARG A 201 -8.69 2.37 5.16
C ARG A 201 -8.61 3.11 3.84
N LEU A 202 -9.14 2.50 2.80
CA LEU A 202 -9.22 3.07 1.47
C LEU A 202 -10.52 3.85 1.31
N ASP A 203 -10.53 4.81 0.40
CA ASP A 203 -11.73 5.50 0.00
C ASP A 203 -12.70 4.55 -0.72
N GLY A 204 -14.00 4.73 -0.50
CA GLY A 204 -15.06 3.87 -1.03
C GLY A 204 -15.31 2.59 -0.22
N ASP A 205 -14.50 2.27 0.79
CA ASP A 205 -14.72 1.11 1.67
C ASP A 205 -15.48 1.51 2.95
N GLU A 206 -16.62 0.85 3.19
CA GLU A 206 -17.46 1.05 4.37
C GLU A 206 -16.88 0.41 5.65
N ARG A 207 -15.93 -0.53 5.49
CA ARG A 207 -15.33 -1.21 6.64
C ARG A 207 -14.49 -0.26 7.47
N TRP A 208 -14.35 -0.58 8.76
CA TRP A 208 -13.49 0.20 9.66
C TRP A 208 -12.01 0.16 9.23
N THR A 209 -11.61 -0.96 8.64
CA THR A 209 -10.27 -1.25 8.12
C THR A 209 -10.41 -2.01 6.81
N SER A 210 -9.83 -1.48 5.73
CA SER A 210 -9.86 -2.11 4.41
C SER A 210 -8.84 -3.24 4.31
N LEU A 211 -7.64 -3.00 4.84
CA LEU A 211 -6.55 -3.96 4.84
C LEU A 211 -5.85 -3.92 6.20
N SER A 212 -5.52 -5.10 6.73
CA SER A 212 -4.62 -5.26 7.87
C SER A 212 -3.60 -6.36 7.56
N ARG A 213 -2.32 -6.05 7.68
CA ARG A 213 -1.22 -7.00 7.44
C ARG A 213 -0.18 -6.89 8.53
N SER A 214 0.38 -8.02 8.93
CA SER A 214 1.40 -8.09 9.97
C SER A 214 2.63 -8.83 9.47
N CYS A 215 3.80 -8.43 9.95
CA CYS A 215 5.06 -9.13 9.71
C CYS A 215 6.02 -8.97 10.89
N SER A 216 7.18 -9.63 10.80
CA SER A 216 8.26 -9.45 11.77
C SER A 216 8.74 -7.99 11.81
N LEU A 217 9.06 -7.49 13.01
CA LEU A 217 9.63 -6.17 13.24
C LEU A 217 11.15 -6.30 13.46
N PRO A 218 11.99 -6.14 12.42
CA PRO A 218 13.42 -6.46 12.50
C PRO A 218 14.20 -5.47 13.38
N SER A 219 13.82 -4.19 13.35
CA SER A 219 14.47 -3.13 14.12
C SER A 219 13.48 -2.03 14.45
N TYR A 220 13.82 -1.18 15.41
CA TYR A 220 13.07 0.04 15.69
C TYR A 220 13.56 1.23 14.85
N SER A 221 14.35 1.01 13.78
CA SER A 221 14.66 2.09 12.84
C SER A 221 13.38 2.50 12.11
N ALA A 222 13.05 3.78 12.19
CA ALA A 222 11.84 4.31 11.60
C ALA A 222 11.87 4.24 10.05
N GLU A 223 13.05 4.31 9.43
CA GLU A 223 13.25 4.02 8.00
C GLU A 223 12.86 2.57 7.67
N ARG A 224 13.34 1.59 8.46
CA ARG A 224 13.01 0.17 8.25
C ARG A 224 11.54 -0.12 8.47
N ILE A 225 10.95 0.48 9.51
CA ILE A 225 9.50 0.39 9.77
C ILE A 225 8.71 0.92 8.56
N THR A 226 9.12 2.06 8.01
CA THR A 226 8.47 2.68 6.85
C THR A 226 8.56 1.78 5.61
N GLN A 227 9.77 1.27 5.30
CA GLN A 227 10.00 0.41 4.14
C GLN A 227 9.12 -0.85 4.21
N VAL A 228 9.11 -1.52 5.37
CA VAL A 228 8.29 -2.70 5.61
C VAL A 228 6.82 -2.35 5.50
N ALA A 229 6.38 -1.24 6.11
CA ALA A 229 4.97 -0.88 6.11
C ALA A 229 4.44 -0.55 4.72
N ILE A 230 5.19 0.21 3.91
CA ILE A 230 4.83 0.50 2.52
C ILE A 230 4.75 -0.80 1.71
N SER A 231 5.74 -1.70 1.86
CA SER A 231 5.73 -2.96 1.13
C SER A 231 4.48 -3.82 1.41
N LEU A 232 3.95 -3.76 2.64
CA LEU A 232 2.74 -4.48 3.03
C LEU A 232 1.47 -3.92 2.40
N ILE A 233 1.43 -2.62 2.10
CA ILE A 233 0.24 -1.95 1.55
C ILE A 233 0.36 -1.63 0.05
N GLN A 234 1.53 -1.82 -0.56
CA GLN A 234 1.78 -1.44 -1.96
C GLN A 234 0.78 -2.06 -2.96
N HIS A 235 0.31 -3.28 -2.68
CA HIS A 235 -0.66 -3.98 -3.52
C HIS A 235 -2.07 -3.34 -3.51
N THR A 236 -2.36 -2.43 -2.57
CA THR A 236 -3.62 -1.67 -2.56
C THR A 236 -3.60 -0.45 -3.46
N ASN A 237 -2.45 -0.14 -4.07
CA ASN A 237 -2.37 0.90 -5.07
C ASN A 237 -2.72 0.33 -6.45
N GLU A 238 -3.94 0.63 -6.87
CA GLU A 238 -4.53 0.29 -8.17
C GLU A 238 -4.33 1.42 -9.20
N ALA A 239 -3.47 2.41 -8.92
CA ALA A 239 -3.16 3.47 -9.88
C ALA A 239 -2.66 2.87 -11.21
N PRO A 240 -3.24 3.29 -12.34
CA PRO A 240 -2.88 2.74 -13.63
C PRO A 240 -1.44 3.12 -13.99
N PRO A 241 -0.69 2.25 -14.69
CA PRO A 241 0.62 2.59 -15.22
C PRO A 241 0.60 3.89 -16.04
N LYS A 242 1.66 4.70 -15.97
CA LYS A 242 1.78 5.95 -16.74
C LYS A 242 1.50 5.72 -18.23
N ASP A 243 2.00 4.62 -18.78
CA ASP A 243 1.84 4.29 -20.20
C ASP A 243 0.42 3.86 -20.59
N SER A 244 -0.44 3.59 -19.60
CA SER A 244 -1.84 3.17 -19.82
C SER A 244 -2.85 4.32 -19.72
N VAL A 245 -2.40 5.52 -19.35
CA VAL A 245 -3.25 6.72 -19.26
C VAL A 245 -2.62 7.86 -20.03
N TRP A 246 -3.41 8.51 -20.86
CA TRP A 246 -3.01 9.70 -21.59
C TRP A 246 -3.83 10.89 -21.09
N LEU A 247 -3.18 11.82 -20.40
CA LEU A 247 -3.79 13.09 -20.00
C LEU A 247 -3.11 14.22 -20.75
N VAL A 248 -3.92 15.12 -21.29
CA VAL A 248 -3.47 16.38 -21.87
C VAL A 248 -4.42 17.46 -21.34
N THR A 249 -3.88 18.54 -20.78
CA THR A 249 -4.67 19.72 -20.38
C THR A 249 -4.67 20.81 -21.44
#